data_AF-X0W984-F1
#
_entry.id   AF-X0W984-F1
#
_cell.length_a   1.000
_cell.length_b   1.000
_cell.length_c   1.000
_cell.angle_alpha   90.00
_cell.angle_beta   90.00
_cell.angle_gamma   90.00
#
_symmetry.space_group_name_H-M   'P 1'
#
loop_
_entity.id
_entity.type
_entity.pdbx_description
1 polymer ?
#
loop_
_entity_poly.entity_id
_entity_poly.type
_entity_poly.pdbx_seq_one_letter_code
_entity_poly.pdbx_strand_id
1 'polypeptide(L)' 'MEKSLVLIKPDAMQRGLAGTVITRLEKQGLKLVAIRMLHLDKALARRHYAIHKDKPFFNSLVDYISSAPI' A
#
# COMPACT_ATOMS: atom_id res chain seq x y z
N MET A 1 15.20 -11.21 13.69
CA MET A 1 14.05 -10.28 13.78
C MET A 1 13.67 -9.88 12.37
N GLU A 2 12.43 -10.13 11.97
CA GLU A 2 11.95 -9.89 10.60
C GLU A 2 11.23 -8.55 10.50
N LYS A 3 11.14 -8.00 9.28
CA LYS A 3 10.38 -6.79 8.96
C LYS A 3 9.60 -7.03 7.68
N SER A 4 8.35 -6.59 7.65
CA SER A 4 7.50 -6.67 6.47
C SER A 4 6.90 -5.30 6.15
N LEU A 5 6.68 -5.04 4.86
CA LEU A 5 6.03 -3.83 4.36
C LEU A 5 4.53 -4.08 4.26
N VAL A 6 3.73 -3.21 4.87
CA VAL A 6 2.28 -3.20 4.71
C VAL A 6 1.89 -1.93 3.96
N LEU A 7 1.07 -2.08 2.91
CA LEU A 7 0.49 -0.97 2.16
C LEU A 7 -1.00 -0.90 2.43
N ILE A 8 -1.49 0.24 2.90
CA ILE A 8 -2.91 0.50 3.07
C ILE A 8 -3.40 1.11 1.76
N LYS A 9 -4.15 0.32 0.98
CA LYS A 9 -4.50 0.68 -0.41
C LYS A 9 -5.46 1.88 -0.48
N PRO A 10 -5.56 2.55 -1.65
CA PRO A 10 -6.39 3.74 -1.83
C PRO A 10 -7.86 3.59 -1.40
N ASP A 11 -8.46 2.43 -1.60
CA ASP A 11 -9.84 2.15 -1.17
C ASP A 11 -9.99 2.15 0.36
N ALA A 12 -9.03 1.57 1.08
CA ALA A 12 -9.01 1.57 2.54
C ALA A 12 -8.75 2.98 3.09
N MET A 13 -7.90 3.75 2.42
CA MET A 13 -7.62 5.15 2.77
C MET A 13 -8.87 6.03 2.59
N GLN A 14 -9.55 5.93 1.45
CA GLN A 14 -10.79 6.66 1.17
C GLN A 14 -11.92 6.31 2.14
N ARG A 15 -11.95 5.06 2.63
CA ARG A 15 -12.94 4.59 3.61
C ARG A 15 -12.55 4.88 5.06
N GLY A 16 -11.43 5.56 5.31
CA GLY A 16 -10.96 5.88 6.67
C GLY A 16 -10.51 4.66 7.49
N LEU A 17 -10.15 3.55 6.83
CA LEU A 17 -9.83 2.28 7.49
C LEU A 17 -8.38 2.16 7.96
N ALA A 18 -7.54 3.17 7.73
CA ALA A 18 -6.12 3.12 8.07
C ALA A 18 -5.88 2.83 9.56
N GLY A 19 -6.60 3.54 10.45
CA GLY A 19 -6.52 3.33 11.89
C GLY A 19 -6.95 1.93 12.32
N THR A 20 -7.98 1.36 11.68
CA THR A 20 -8.44 -0.01 11.92
C THR A 20 -7.37 -1.04 11.56
N VAL A 21 -6.69 -0.88 10.41
CA VAL A 21 -5.61 -1.77 9.98
C VAL A 21 -4.42 -1.68 10.94
N ILE A 22 -3.99 -0.46 11.27
CA ILE A 22 -2.90 -0.22 12.23
C ILE A 22 -3.20 -0.88 13.58
N THR A 23 -4.37 -0.60 14.14
CA THR A 23 -4.80 -1.16 15.42
C THR A 23 -4.80 -2.68 15.41
N ARG A 24 -5.21 -3.30 14.29
CA ARG A 24 -5.19 -4.77 14.15
C ARG A 24 -3.78 -5.33 14.19
N LEU A 25 -2.82 -4.69 13.52
CA LEU A 25 -1.42 -5.14 13.50
C LEU A 25 -0.80 -5.05 14.90
N GLU A 26 -1.02 -3.93 15.60
CA GLU A 26 -0.52 -3.74 16.96
C GLU A 26 -1.14 -4.76 17.95
N LYS A 27 -2.44 -5.04 17.84
CA LYS A 27 -3.13 -6.06 18.64
C LYS A 27 -2.62 -7.48 18.41
N GLN A 28 -2.00 -7.76 17.26
CA GLN A 28 -1.34 -9.05 16.98
C GLN A 28 0.09 -9.12 17.56
N GLY A 29 0.54 -8.06 18.25
CA GLY A 29 1.89 -7.97 18.81
C GLY A 29 2.96 -7.53 17.80
N LEU A 30 2.57 -7.10 16.59
CA LEU A 30 3.52 -6.53 15.64
C LEU A 30 3.90 -5.12 16.07
N LYS A 31 5.20 -4.82 16.02
CA LYS A 31 5.73 -3.49 16.32
C LYS A 31 5.79 -2.65 15.05
N LEU A 32 5.13 -1.49 15.06
CA LEU A 32 5.34 -0.48 14.03
C LEU A 32 6.73 0.15 14.21
N VAL A 33 7.59 -0.01 13.20
CA VAL A 33 8.96 0.53 13.20
C VAL A 33 9.12 1.77 12.33
N ALA A 34 8.21 1.99 11.39
CA ALA A 34 8.14 3.17 10.53
C ALA A 34 6.71 3.30 9.96
N ILE A 35 6.27 4.54 9.72
CA ILE A 35 5.02 4.85 9.03
C ILE A 35 5.25 6.08 8.13
N ARG A 36 4.69 6.06 6.93
CA ARG A 36 4.76 7.19 5.99
C ARG A 36 3.54 7.16 5.09
N MET A 37 2.84 8.29 5.01
CA MET A 37 1.79 8.51 4.02
C MET A 37 2.42 9.05 2.73
N LEU A 38 2.03 8.49 1.59
CA LEU A 38 2.61 8.84 0.29
C LEU A 38 1.54 8.87 -0.79
N HIS A 39 1.60 9.87 -1.67
CA HIS A 39 0.95 9.80 -2.97
C HIS A 39 1.96 9.22 -3.97
N LEU A 40 1.78 7.96 -4.39
CA LEU A 40 2.72 7.32 -5.31
C LEU A 40 2.56 7.86 -6.73
N ASP A 41 3.65 8.35 -7.31
CA ASP A 41 3.69 8.56 -8.75
C ASP A 41 3.64 7.23 -9.52
N LYS A 42 3.24 7.29 -10.79
CA LYS A 42 3.10 6.09 -11.63
C LYS A 42 4.43 5.38 -11.89
N ALA A 43 5.56 6.09 -11.84
CA ALA A 43 6.87 5.49 -12.08
C ALA A 43 7.28 4.58 -10.90
N LEU A 44 7.08 5.06 -9.67
CA LEU A 44 7.29 4.30 -8.45
C LEU A 44 6.31 3.12 -8.35
N ALA A 45 5.03 3.33 -8.67
CA ALA A 45 4.04 2.25 -8.68
C ALA A 45 4.40 1.14 -9.69
N ARG A 46 4.81 1.51 -10.91
CA ARG A 46 5.30 0.54 -11.92
C ARG A 46 6.52 -0.23 -11.45
N ARG A 47 7.48 0.45 -10.80
CA ARG A 47 8.67 -0.20 -10.24
C ARG A 47 8.30 -1.18 -9.14
N HIS A 48 7.38 -0.81 -8.26
CA HIS A 48 6.93 -1.67 -7.17
C HIS A 48 6.19 -2.92 -7.68
N TYR A 49 5.31 -2.78 -8.68
CA TYR A 49 4.54 -3.88 -9.25
C TYR A 49 5.16 -4.50 -10.52
N ALA A 50 6.46 -4.30 -10.76
CA ALA A 50 7.12 -4.72 -12.00
C ALA A 50 6.97 -6.22 -12.32
N ILE A 51 6.80 -7.07 -11.31
CA ILE A 51 6.52 -8.50 -11.46
C ILE A 51 5.22 -8.80 -12.21
N HIS A 52 4.31 -7.83 -12.29
CA HIS A 52 3.04 -7.95 -12.99
C HIS A 52 3.03 -7.24 -14.35
N LYS A 53 4.17 -6.72 -14.84
CA LYS A 53 4.22 -5.87 -16.06
C LYS A 53 3.54 -6.49 -17.29
N ASP A 54 3.60 -7.82 -17.42
CA ASP A 54 3.07 -8.56 -18.57
C ASP A 54 1.63 -9.04 -18.35
N LYS A 55 1.00 -8.66 -17.23
CA LYS A 55 -0.38 -9.03 -16.90
C LYS A 55 -1.36 -8.01 -17.47
N PRO A 56 -2.54 -8.44 -17.95
CA PRO A 56 -3.52 -7.53 -18.58
C PRO A 56 -4.03 -6.44 -17.63
N PHE A 57 -4.00 -6.69 -16.31
CA PHE A 57 -4.43 -5.74 -15.29
C PHE A 57 -3.35 -4.73 -14.85
N PHE A 58 -2.13 -4.80 -15.39
CA PHE A 58 -0.99 -4.05 -14.85
C PHE A 58 -1.21 -2.54 -14.85
N ASN A 59 -1.68 -1.99 -15.98
CA ASN A 59 -1.91 -0.55 -16.10
C ASN A 59 -3.02 -0.10 -15.15
N SER A 60 -4.11 -0.86 -15.05
CA SER A 60 -5.19 -0.57 -14.11
C SER A 60 -4.72 -0.65 -12.64
N LEU A 61 -3.83 -1.58 -12.30
CA LEU A 61 -3.23 -1.68 -10.97
C LEU A 61 -2.35 -0.46 -10.65
N VAL A 62 -1.54 0.00 -11.61
CA VAL A 62 -0.72 1.21 -11.47
C VAL A 62 -1.61 2.44 -11.28
N ASP A 63 -2.63 2.60 -12.12
CA ASP A 63 -3.55 3.73 -12.04
C ASP A 63 -4.33 3.73 -10.72
N TYR A 64 -4.78 2.55 -10.28
CA TYR A 64 -5.46 2.38 -9.00
C TYR A 64 -4.56 2.75 -7.83
N ILE A 65 -3.33 2.23 -7.74
CA ILE A 65 -2.43 2.51 -6.61
C ILE A 65 -1.99 3.98 -6.56
N SER A 66 -1.92 4.65 -7.71
CA SER A 66 -1.60 6.08 -7.79
C SER A 66 -2.81 7.01 -7.65
N SER A 67 -4.03 6.49 -7.43
CA SER A 67 -5.26 7.29 -7.43
C SER A 67 -5.50 8.12 -6.16
N ALA A 68 -4.92 7.71 -5.03
CA ALA A 68 -5.03 8.42 -3.76
C ALA A 68 -3.77 8.15 -2.90
N PRO A 69 -3.57 8.92 -1.81
CA PRO A 69 -2.53 8.60 -0.84
C PRO A 69 -2.69 7.20 -0.27
N ILE A 70 -1.56 6.54 0.03
CA ILE A 70 -1.45 5.24 0.71
C ILE A 70 -0.69 5.35 2.03
#